data_AF-A0A923BYL7-F1
#
_entry.id   AF-A0A923BYL7-F1
#
_cell.length_a   1.000
_cell.length_b   1.000
_cell.length_c   1.000
_cell.angle_alpha   90.00
_cell.angle_beta   90.00
_cell.angle_gamma   90.00
#
_symmetry.space_group_name_H-M   'P 1'
#
loop_
_entity.id
_entity.type
_entity.pdbx_description
1 polymer ?
#
loop_
_entity_poly.entity_id
_entity_poly.type
_entity_poly.pdbx_seq_one_letter_code
_entity_poly.pdbx_strand_id
1 'polypeptide(L)'
;MTAHRAPLPLARNFRWHELRNDGRRFGSFADCAQHCLPSLRACAGLLVGNRAAGDILMEEFLAHLVAEMPSNDALSSPAEFTAAFEQFLRRTYGEQPQRIALSSGPGQIMGVWMSIDEFLDTIANG
;
A
#
# COMPACT_ATOMS: atom_id res chain seq x y z
N MET A 1 -11.08 -25.95 0.56
CA MET A 1 -11.97 -24.79 0.49
C MET A 1 -11.30 -23.76 -0.39
N THR A 2 -11.76 -23.62 -1.63
CA THR A 2 -11.25 -22.62 -2.58
C THR A 2 -11.79 -21.26 -2.16
N ALA A 3 -10.91 -20.40 -1.63
CA ALA A 3 -11.23 -18.98 -1.50
C ALA A 3 -11.47 -18.47 -2.92
N HIS A 4 -12.73 -18.19 -3.26
CA HIS A 4 -13.06 -17.49 -4.48
C HIS A 4 -12.37 -16.12 -4.40
N ARG A 5 -11.28 -15.96 -5.17
CA ARG A 5 -10.61 -14.68 -5.41
C ARG A 5 -11.56 -13.79 -6.20
N ALA A 6 -12.54 -13.20 -5.53
CA ALA A 6 -13.26 -12.07 -6.09
C ALA A 6 -12.26 -10.89 -6.12
N PRO A 7 -12.09 -10.22 -7.28
CA PRO A 7 -11.26 -9.02 -7.35
C PRO A 7 -11.81 -7.98 -6.36
N LEU A 8 -10.92 -7.36 -5.59
CA LEU A 8 -11.31 -6.31 -4.67
C LEU A 8 -11.86 -5.14 -5.50
N PRO A 9 -13.00 -4.54 -5.15
CA PRO A 9 -13.40 -3.28 -5.73
C PRO A 9 -12.50 -2.20 -5.12
N LEU A 10 -11.31 -2.08 -5.72
CA LEU A 10 -10.34 -1.05 -5.41
C LEU A 10 -10.95 0.31 -5.78
N ALA A 11 -10.63 1.34 -5.00
CA ALA A 11 -11.09 2.68 -5.29
C ALA A 11 -10.76 3.07 -6.73
N ARG A 12 -11.67 3.78 -7.40
CA ARG A 12 -11.45 4.36 -8.73
C ARG A 12 -10.16 5.20 -8.64
N ASN A 13 -9.13 4.87 -9.43
CA ASN A 13 -7.75 5.43 -9.43
C ASN A 13 -6.73 4.77 -8.49
N PHE A 14 -7.00 3.60 -7.92
CA PHE A 14 -5.97 2.82 -7.24
C PHE A 14 -5.04 2.15 -8.26
N ARG A 15 -3.77 2.60 -8.31
CA ARG A 15 -2.79 2.24 -9.36
C ARG A 15 -1.63 1.40 -8.81
N TRP A 16 -1.91 0.46 -7.90
CA TRP A 16 -0.86 -0.31 -7.23
C TRP A 16 0.00 -1.12 -8.20
N HIS A 17 -0.65 -1.84 -9.13
CA HIS A 17 0.05 -2.59 -10.16
C HIS A 17 0.93 -1.70 -11.04
N GLU A 18 0.45 -0.51 -11.41
CA GLU A 18 1.22 0.45 -12.22
C GLU A 18 2.44 0.94 -11.45
N LEU A 19 2.28 1.40 -10.20
CA LEU A 19 3.38 1.94 -9.40
C LEU A 19 4.44 0.87 -9.06
N ARG A 20 4.01 -0.36 -8.75
CA ARG A 20 4.92 -1.47 -8.45
C ARG A 20 5.84 -1.81 -9.63
N ASN A 21 5.37 -1.57 -10.85
CA ASN A 21 6.10 -1.85 -12.09
C ASN A 21 6.69 -0.58 -12.75
N ASP A 22 6.45 0.60 -12.19
CA ASP A 22 6.95 1.86 -12.76
C ASP A 22 8.40 2.12 -12.31
N GLY A 23 9.32 1.84 -13.22
CA GLY A 23 10.76 2.10 -13.08
C GLY A 23 11.18 3.54 -13.44
N ARG A 24 10.23 4.46 -13.69
CA ARG A 24 10.55 5.87 -13.95
C ARG A 24 11.33 6.46 -12.79
N ARG A 25 12.42 7.16 -13.09
CA ARG A 25 13.17 7.92 -12.09
C ARG A 25 12.72 9.36 -12.04
N PHE A 26 12.53 9.85 -10.82
CA PHE A 26 12.25 11.25 -10.52
C PHE A 26 13.55 11.97 -10.14
N GLY A 27 13.60 13.28 -10.40
CA GLY A 27 14.76 14.11 -10.06
C GLY A 27 14.95 14.33 -8.56
N SER A 28 13.92 14.04 -7.76
CA SER A 28 13.98 14.10 -6.31
C SER A 28 13.10 13.04 -5.65
N PHE A 29 13.45 12.67 -4.42
CA PHE A 29 12.62 11.87 -3.54
C PHE A 29 11.23 12.49 -3.32
N ALA A 30 11.17 13.81 -3.14
CA ALA A 30 9.92 14.52 -2.88
C ALA A 30 8.94 14.40 -4.06
N ASP A 31 9.44 14.51 -5.30
CA ASP A 31 8.60 14.35 -6.50
C ASP A 31 8.09 12.91 -6.64
N CYS A 32 8.97 11.93 -6.39
CA CYS A 32 8.57 10.52 -6.39
C CYS A 32 7.52 10.24 -5.31
N ALA A 33 7.73 10.74 -4.09
CA ALA A 33 6.79 10.60 -2.99
C ALA A 33 5.43 11.22 -3.34
N GLN A 34 5.40 12.47 -3.83
CA GLN A 34 4.16 13.12 -4.26
C GLN A 34 3.41 12.31 -5.31
N HIS A 35 4.12 11.68 -6.25
CA HIS A 35 3.53 10.81 -7.26
C HIS A 35 2.90 9.54 -6.66
N CYS A 36 3.58 8.90 -5.69
CA CYS A 36 3.18 7.62 -5.14
C CYS A 36 2.13 7.74 -4.01
N LEU A 37 2.20 8.80 -3.21
CA LEU A 37 1.43 9.00 -1.99
C LEU A 37 -0.09 8.77 -2.13
N PRO A 38 -0.77 9.21 -3.19
CA PRO A 38 -2.21 8.97 -3.33
C PRO A 38 -2.58 7.47 -3.33
N SER A 39 -1.82 6.65 -4.05
CA SER A 39 -2.08 5.21 -4.13
C SER A 39 -1.64 4.48 -2.86
N LEU A 40 -0.53 4.90 -2.24
CA LEU A 40 -0.09 4.34 -0.96
C LEU A 40 -1.09 4.65 0.17
N ARG A 41 -1.62 5.87 0.22
CA ARG A 41 -2.70 6.24 1.16
C ARG A 41 -3.95 5.41 0.96
N ALA A 42 -4.35 5.18 -0.29
CA ALA A 42 -5.49 4.32 -0.60
C ALA A 42 -5.22 2.86 -0.17
N CYS A 43 -4.00 2.35 -0.37
CA CYS A 43 -3.57 1.03 0.10
C CYS A 43 -3.63 0.93 1.62
N ALA A 44 -3.03 1.89 2.32
CA ALA A 44 -3.05 1.99 3.78
C ALA A 44 -4.49 2.04 4.30
N GLY A 45 -5.35 2.85 3.70
CA GLY A 45 -6.77 2.98 4.07
C GLY A 45 -7.58 1.69 3.87
N LEU A 46 -7.29 0.91 2.82
CA LEU A 46 -7.88 -0.42 2.63
C LEU A 46 -7.40 -1.39 3.72
N LEU A 47 -6.10 -1.35 4.02
CA LEU A 47 -5.48 -2.24 5.01
C LEU A 47 -6.10 -2.04 6.40
N VAL A 48 -6.18 -0.79 6.86
CA VAL A 48 -6.66 -0.43 8.22
C VAL A 48 -8.16 -0.10 8.28
N GLY A 49 -8.82 -0.14 7.13
CA GLY A 49 -10.27 -0.03 7.00
C GLY A 49 -10.90 1.34 7.13
N ASN A 50 -10.09 2.41 7.26
CA ASN A 50 -10.59 3.78 7.14
C ASN A 50 -9.47 4.74 6.73
N ARG A 51 -9.87 5.89 6.19
CA ARG A 51 -8.93 6.90 5.68
C ARG A 51 -8.05 7.51 6.78
N ALA A 52 -8.61 7.82 7.95
CA ALA A 52 -7.87 8.51 9.01
C ALA A 52 -6.73 7.65 9.56
N ALA A 53 -7.00 6.37 9.84
CA ALA A 53 -5.96 5.42 10.24
C ALA A 53 -4.98 5.12 9.09
N GLY A 54 -5.43 5.18 7.83
CA GLY A 54 -4.55 5.05 6.68
C GLY A 54 -3.57 6.23 6.58
N ASP A 55 -4.03 7.44 6.86
CA ASP A 55 -3.18 8.62 6.91
C ASP A 55 -2.14 8.54 8.04
N ILE A 56 -2.51 8.03 9.23
CA ILE A 56 -1.58 7.77 10.34
C ILE A 56 -0.49 6.76 9.94
N LEU A 57 -0.88 5.63 9.34
CA LEU A 57 0.08 4.61 8.88
C LEU A 57 1.05 5.17 7.84
N MET A 58 0.58 6.09 6.99
CA MET A 58 1.43 6.77 6.02
C MET A 58 2.40 7.76 6.67
N GLU A 59 1.99 8.46 7.73
CA GLU A 59 2.89 9.31 8.51
C GLU A 59 3.99 8.48 9.19
N GLU A 60 3.64 7.35 9.78
CA GLU A 60 4.61 6.40 10.37
C GLU A 60 5.60 5.88 9.33
N PHE A 61 5.11 5.51 8.15
CA PHE A 61 5.96 5.08 7.04
C PHE A 61 6.93 6.19 6.60
N LEU A 62 6.44 7.42 6.38
CA LEU A 62 7.30 8.53 5.96
C LEU A 62 8.34 8.87 7.05
N ALA A 63 7.95 8.83 8.32
CA ALA A 63 8.89 9.00 9.43
C ALA A 63 9.96 7.89 9.44
N HIS A 64 9.57 6.65 9.17
CA HIS A 64 10.48 5.52 9.03
C HIS A 64 11.48 5.73 7.88
N LEU A 65 11.02 6.19 6.71
CA LEU A 65 11.89 6.46 5.58
C LEU A 65 12.91 7.56 5.89
N VAL A 66 12.48 8.64 6.53
CA VAL A 66 13.38 9.75 6.91
C VAL A 66 14.41 9.29 7.95
N ALA A 67 14.03 8.38 8.85
CA ALA A 67 14.94 7.84 9.86
C ALA A 67 15.94 6.81 9.30
N GLU A 68 15.52 5.94 8.37
CA GLU A 68 16.36 4.86 7.83
C GLU A 68 17.19 5.26 6.60
N MET A 69 16.79 6.29 5.83
CA MET A 69 17.48 6.69 4.59
C MET A 69 18.02 8.13 4.66
N PRO A 70 19.20 8.32 5.25
CA PRO A 70 19.85 9.63 5.29
C PRO A 70 20.39 10.11 3.93
N SER A 71 20.42 9.26 2.90
CA SER A 71 20.87 9.59 1.54
C SER A 71 19.73 9.52 0.52
N ASN A 72 19.44 10.66 -0.12
CA ASN A 72 18.33 10.89 -1.08
C ASN A 72 18.25 9.97 -2.31
N ASP A 73 19.24 9.13 -2.58
CA ASP A 73 19.35 8.39 -3.85
C ASP A 73 18.63 7.02 -3.87
N ALA A 74 18.17 6.51 -2.74
CA ALA A 74 17.70 5.13 -2.63
C ALA A 74 16.24 4.90 -3.09
N LEU A 75 15.41 5.95 -3.20
CA LEU A 75 14.00 5.86 -3.59
C LEU A 75 13.66 6.85 -4.69
N SER A 76 14.30 6.67 -5.85
CA SER A 76 14.13 7.56 -7.00
C SER A 76 13.01 7.11 -7.95
N SER A 77 12.47 5.91 -7.76
CA SER A 77 11.40 5.36 -8.60
C SER A 77 10.17 4.91 -7.79
N PRO A 78 8.97 4.92 -8.41
CA PRO A 78 7.76 4.41 -7.78
C PRO A 78 7.85 2.94 -7.39
N ALA A 79 8.52 2.11 -8.18
CA ALA A 79 8.72 0.69 -7.87
C ALA A 79 9.52 0.52 -6.58
N GLU A 80 10.63 1.25 -6.42
CA GLU A 80 11.44 1.24 -5.19
C GLU A 80 10.62 1.76 -3.99
N PHE A 81 9.86 2.83 -4.18
CA PHE A 81 9.03 3.43 -3.12
C PHE A 81 7.91 2.48 -2.66
N THR A 82 7.29 1.79 -3.61
CA THR A 82 6.27 0.77 -3.34
C THR A 82 6.88 -0.41 -2.60
N ALA A 83 8.05 -0.89 -3.03
CA ALA A 83 8.77 -1.98 -2.36
C ALA A 83 9.16 -1.63 -0.91
N ALA A 84 9.63 -0.41 -0.66
CA ALA A 84 9.92 0.06 0.69
C ALA A 84 8.67 0.08 1.58
N PHE A 85 7.53 0.52 1.02
CA PHE A 85 6.26 0.48 1.74
C PHE A 85 5.80 -0.95 2.05
N GLU A 86 5.90 -1.88 1.09
CA GLU A 86 5.59 -3.28 1.34
C GLU A 86 6.46 -3.87 2.45
N GLN A 87 7.77 -3.56 2.45
CA GLN A 87 8.68 -4.00 3.51
C GLN A 87 8.30 -3.42 4.86
N PHE A 88 7.92 -2.14 4.92
CA PHE A 88 7.40 -1.51 6.12
C PHE A 88 6.16 -2.24 6.64
N LEU A 89 5.16 -2.52 5.79
CA LEU A 89 3.96 -3.25 6.19
C LEU A 89 4.29 -4.65 6.73
N ARG A 90 5.18 -5.38 6.06
CA ARG A 90 5.64 -6.71 6.51
C ARG A 90 6.33 -6.64 7.88
N ARG A 91 7.14 -5.62 8.14
CA ARG A 91 7.77 -5.41 9.46
C ARG A 91 6.75 -5.05 10.54
N THR A 92 5.79 -4.20 10.21
CA THR A 92 4.79 -3.68 11.17
C THR A 92 3.78 -4.74 11.60
N TYR A 93 3.28 -5.55 10.66
CA TYR A 93 2.20 -6.51 10.92
C TYR A 93 2.68 -7.98 10.94
N GLY A 94 3.88 -8.26 10.44
CA GLY A 94 4.45 -9.62 10.40
C GLY A 94 3.59 -10.60 9.61
N GLU A 95 3.59 -11.86 10.06
CA GLU A 95 2.76 -12.93 9.51
C GLU A 95 1.35 -12.96 10.12
N GLN A 96 1.01 -12.01 10.99
CA GLN A 96 -0.29 -12.02 11.68
C GLN A 96 -1.41 -11.65 10.71
N PRO A 97 -2.46 -12.48 10.57
CA PRO A 97 -3.61 -12.13 9.75
C PRO A 97 -4.22 -10.82 10.22
N GLN A 98 -4.42 -9.90 9.27
CA GLN A 98 -5.06 -8.62 9.51
C GLN A 98 -6.48 -8.65 8.97
N ARG A 99 -7.38 -7.93 9.64
CA ARG A 99 -8.76 -7.77 9.15
C ARG A 99 -8.78 -6.61 8.16
N ILE A 100 -8.79 -6.94 6.87
CA ILE A 100 -8.76 -5.97 5.77
C ILE A 100 -10.19 -5.60 5.39
N ALA A 101 -10.44 -4.30 5.22
CA ALA A 101 -11.73 -3.81 4.79
C ALA A 101 -11.82 -3.82 3.26
N LEU A 102 -12.70 -4.66 2.75
CA LEU A 102 -13.00 -4.72 1.34
C LEU A 102 -14.39 -4.15 1.13
N SER A 103 -14.50 -3.17 0.23
CA SER A 103 -15.83 -2.85 -0.30
C SER A 103 -16.34 -4.10 -1.03
N SER A 104 -17.62 -4.42 -0.91
CA SER A 104 -18.27 -5.46 -1.74
C SER A 104 -19.40 -4.87 -2.59
N GLY A 105 -19.61 -3.55 -2.49
CA GLY A 105 -20.68 -2.81 -3.14
C GLY A 105 -20.94 -1.47 -2.43
N PRO A 106 -21.86 -0.64 -2.97
CA PRO A 106 -22.22 0.63 -2.35
C PRO A 106 -22.72 0.43 -0.92
N GLY A 107 -21.98 0.94 0.07
CA GLY A 107 -22.36 0.88 1.48
C GLY A 107 -22.12 -0.47 2.19
N GLN A 108 -21.50 -1.45 1.52
CA GLN A 108 -21.14 -2.73 2.13
C GLN A 108 -19.62 -2.87 2.24
N ILE A 109 -19.12 -2.90 3.48
CA ILE A 109 -17.73 -3.19 3.79
C ILE A 109 -17.69 -4.58 4.44
N MET A 110 -17.07 -5.55 3.78
CA MET A 110 -16.76 -6.85 4.35
C MET A 110 -15.34 -6.83 4.90
N GLY A 111 -15.18 -7.29 6.14
CA GLY A 111 -13.86 -7.52 6.72
C GLY A 111 -13.40 -8.93 6.37
N VAL A 112 -12.29 -9.06 5.65
CA VAL A 112 -11.68 -10.37 5.33
C VAL A 112 -10.35 -10.48 6.08
N TRP A 113 -10.13 -11.63 6.70
CA TRP A 113 -8.84 -11.93 7.32
C TRP A 113 -7.89 -12.43 6.24
N MET A 114 -6.74 -11.76 6.12
CA MET A 114 -5.66 -12.16 5.22
C MET A 114 -4.32 -11.71 5.79
N SER A 115 -3.24 -12.40 5.45
CA SER A 115 -1.89 -11.94 5.76
C SER A 115 -1.55 -10.69 4.94
N ILE A 116 -0.47 -9.98 5.31
CA ILE A 116 0.03 -8.85 4.52
C ILE A 116 0.42 -9.30 3.10
N ASP A 117 1.05 -10.45 2.96
CA ASP A 117 1.44 -10.94 1.62
C ASP A 117 0.23 -11.30 0.76
N GLU A 118 -0.80 -11.93 1.35
CA GLU A 118 -2.07 -12.19 0.65
C GLU A 118 -2.75 -10.88 0.23
N PHE A 119 -2.75 -9.87 1.10
CA PHE A 119 -3.27 -8.55 0.78
C PHE A 119 -2.50 -7.91 -0.38
N LEU A 120 -1.17 -7.83 -0.28
CA LEU A 120 -0.29 -7.23 -1.28
C LEU A 120 -0.40 -7.93 -2.64
N ASP A 121 -0.49 -9.26 -2.66
CA ASP A 121 -0.71 -10.04 -3.87
C ASP A 121 -2.10 -9.79 -4.46
N THR A 122 -3.11 -9.63 -3.61
CA THR A 122 -4.48 -9.36 -4.06
C THR A 122 -4.59 -7.99 -4.72
N ILE A 123 -4.01 -6.94 -4.12
CA ILE A 123 -4.04 -5.58 -4.68
C ILE A 123 -3.12 -5.39 -5.88
N ALA A 124 -2.12 -6.26 -6.05
CA ALA A 124 -1.22 -6.25 -7.21
C ALA A 124 -1.81 -6.97 -8.44
N ASN A 125 -2.77 -7.88 -8.24
CA ASN A 125 -3.36 -8.72 -9.29
C ASN A 125 -4.88 -8.55 -9.48
N GLY A 126 -5.53 -7.72 -8.65
CA GLY A 126 -6.96 -7.42 -8.70
C GLY A 126 -7.27 -6.20 -9.55
#